data_AF-A0A1E5VLN3-F1
#
_entry.id   AF-A0A1E5VLN3-F1
#
_cell.length_a   1.000
_cell.length_b   1.000
_cell.length_c   1.000
_cell.angle_alpha   90.00
_cell.angle_beta   90.00
_cell.angle_gamma   90.00
#
_symmetry.space_group_name_H-M   'P 1'
#
loop_
_entity.id
_entity.type
_entity.pdbx_description
1 polymer ?
#
loop_
_entity_poly.entity_id
_entity_poly.type
_entity_poly.pdbx_seq_one_letter_code
_entity_poly.pdbx_strand_id
1 'polypeptide(L)'
;MYGDYDGLARPPIFDLYIGVNSWTTVNITESDTAVIVEAVVVVPDDSVQVCLLNTGSGTPFMSGLDQRPLKNSLYPQVNAMQGLVLLGRMNFGPSDYTVVSTSDQTGQSSASLQSSGGSDNIYSIIR
;
A
#
# COMPACT_ATOMS: atom_id res chain seq x y z
N MET A 1 -6.33 -4.89 -8.88
CA MET A 1 -7.13 -6.01 -9.46
C MET A 1 -6.18 -6.93 -10.22
N TYR A 2 -6.41 -8.26 -10.25
CA TYR A 2 -5.55 -9.22 -10.99
C TYR A 2 -5.73 -9.14 -12.50
N GLY A 3 -6.97 -9.08 -12.98
CA GLY A 3 -7.29 -8.86 -14.39
C GLY A 3 -6.68 -9.88 -15.35
N ASP A 4 -6.27 -11.06 -14.87
CA ASP A 4 -5.61 -12.11 -15.66
C ASP A 4 -4.40 -11.60 -16.45
N TYR A 5 -3.56 -10.77 -15.82
CA TYR A 5 -2.44 -10.09 -16.49
C TYR A 5 -1.43 -11.04 -17.15
N ASP A 6 -1.36 -12.30 -16.68
CA ASP A 6 -0.46 -13.34 -17.18
C ASP A 6 -1.16 -14.41 -18.05
N GLY A 7 -2.48 -14.30 -18.25
CA GLY A 7 -3.26 -15.22 -19.07
C GLY A 7 -3.36 -16.66 -18.51
N LEU A 8 -3.05 -16.85 -17.22
CA LEU A 8 -3.05 -18.17 -16.59
C LEU A 8 -4.37 -18.50 -15.90
N ALA A 9 -5.29 -17.54 -15.78
CA ALA A 9 -6.53 -17.64 -15.04
C ALA A 9 -6.34 -18.22 -13.62
N ARG A 10 -5.20 -17.89 -13.00
CA ARG A 10 -4.79 -18.39 -11.67
C ARG A 10 -4.36 -17.23 -10.80
N PRO A 11 -5.29 -16.66 -10.01
CA PRO A 11 -4.98 -15.60 -9.07
C PRO A 11 -3.85 -15.98 -8.10
N PRO A 12 -2.81 -15.13 -7.93
CA PRO A 12 -1.68 -15.46 -7.09
C PRO A 12 -1.92 -15.15 -5.61
N ILE A 13 -1.23 -15.89 -4.75
CA ILE A 13 -1.01 -15.55 -3.33
C ILE A 13 0.46 -15.18 -3.17
N PHE A 14 0.73 -14.07 -2.48
CA PHE A 14 2.10 -13.59 -2.27
C PHE A 14 2.18 -12.68 -1.04
N ASP A 15 3.38 -12.55 -0.47
CA ASP A 15 3.60 -11.68 0.68
C ASP A 15 4.16 -10.32 0.26
N LEU A 16 3.76 -9.28 0.97
CA LEU A 16 4.28 -7.93 0.85
C LEU A 16 5.20 -7.61 2.03
N TYR A 17 6.32 -6.98 1.72
CA TYR A 17 7.27 -6.45 2.70
C TYR A 17 7.55 -4.99 2.40
N ILE A 18 7.78 -4.20 3.45
CA ILE A 18 8.29 -2.83 3.39
C ILE A 18 9.69 -2.84 4.01
N GLY A 19 10.72 -2.68 3.18
CA GLY A 19 12.10 -2.98 3.57
C GLY A 19 12.22 -4.43 4.02
N VAL A 20 12.69 -4.63 5.25
CA VAL A 20 12.81 -5.96 5.88
C VAL A 20 11.59 -6.39 6.68
N ASN A 21 10.58 -5.52 6.82
CA ASN A 21 9.42 -5.76 7.68
C ASN A 21 8.26 -6.38 6.88
N SER A 22 7.65 -7.42 7.44
CA SER A 22 6.43 -8.01 6.88
C SER A 22 5.28 -7.01 6.96
N TRP A 23 4.59 -6.79 5.83
CA TRP A 23 3.44 -5.92 5.74
C TRP A 23 2.15 -6.74 5.78
N THR A 24 1.93 -7.62 4.80
CA THR A 24 0.71 -8.44 4.73
C THR A 24 0.82 -9.54 3.69
N THR A 25 -0.01 -10.58 3.79
CA THR A 25 -0.22 -11.57 2.73
C THR A 25 -1.36 -11.11 1.84
N VAL A 26 -1.09 -10.97 0.54
CA VAL A 26 -2.10 -10.71 -0.47
C VAL A 26 -2.66 -12.04 -0.94
N ASN A 27 -3.96 -12.23 -0.76
CA ASN A 27 -4.71 -13.36 -1.28
C ASN A 27 -5.79 -12.85 -2.23
N ILE A 28 -5.67 -13.20 -3.51
CA ILE A 28 -6.61 -12.81 -4.55
C ILE A 28 -7.42 -14.05 -4.91
N THR A 29 -8.74 -13.99 -4.75
CA THR A 29 -9.64 -15.11 -5.05
C THR A 29 -10.36 -14.93 -6.39
N GLU A 30 -10.57 -13.70 -6.81
CA GLU A 30 -11.33 -13.34 -8.01
C GLU A 30 -10.54 -12.36 -8.87
N SER A 31 -10.66 -12.49 -10.20
CA SER A 31 -9.86 -11.71 -11.15
C SER A 31 -10.31 -10.24 -11.25
N ASP A 32 -11.58 -9.96 -10.98
CA ASP A 32 -12.23 -8.65 -11.06
C ASP A 32 -12.30 -7.91 -9.72
N THR A 33 -11.98 -8.58 -8.61
CA THR A 33 -11.95 -7.94 -7.29
C THR A 33 -10.65 -7.18 -7.06
N ALA A 34 -10.77 -5.90 -6.67
CA ALA A 34 -9.63 -5.09 -6.25
C ALA A 34 -9.27 -5.42 -4.79
N VAL A 35 -8.01 -5.80 -4.56
CA VAL A 35 -7.46 -5.96 -3.21
C VAL A 35 -6.62 -4.73 -2.89
N ILE A 36 -7.10 -3.91 -1.95
CA ILE A 36 -6.40 -2.70 -1.49
C ILE A 36 -5.82 -2.96 -0.10
N VAL A 37 -4.54 -2.64 0.08
CA VAL A 37 -3.86 -2.71 1.39
C VAL A 37 -3.11 -1.40 1.66
N GLU A 38 -3.08 -0.99 2.92
CA GLU A 38 -2.45 0.26 3.34
C GLU A 38 -1.58 0.03 4.58
N ALA A 39 -0.42 0.67 4.62
CA ALA A 39 0.45 0.76 5.80
C ALA A 39 0.90 2.19 6.05
N VAL A 40 1.04 2.55 7.33
CA VAL A 40 1.67 3.80 7.77
C VAL A 40 3.00 3.47 8.43
N VAL A 41 4.09 3.97 7.84
CA VAL A 41 5.46 3.65 8.28
C VAL A 41 6.33 4.90 8.31
N VAL A 42 7.37 4.89 9.13
CA VAL A 42 8.50 5.84 9.01
C VAL A 42 9.41 5.35 7.88
N VAL A 43 9.83 6.26 7.02
CA VAL A 43 10.87 6.00 6.01
C VAL A 43 12.10 6.81 6.40
N PRO A 44 13.12 6.18 7.04
CA PRO A 44 14.24 6.91 7.64
C PRO A 44 15.25 7.42 6.60
N ASP A 45 15.33 6.76 5.45
CA ASP A 45 16.23 7.10 4.35
C ASP A 45 15.48 7.80 3.22
N ASP A 46 16.21 8.22 2.17
CA ASP A 46 15.62 8.84 0.98
C ASP A 46 14.75 7.89 0.16
N SER A 47 14.71 6.60 0.49
CA SER A 47 13.82 5.65 -0.17
C SER A 47 13.43 4.46 0.70
N VAL A 48 12.32 3.83 0.34
CA VAL A 48 11.91 2.53 0.89
C VAL A 48 11.55 1.57 -0.24
N GLN A 49 11.91 0.31 -0.06
CA GLN A 49 11.60 -0.76 -1.01
C GLN A 49 10.33 -1.48 -0.59
N VAL A 50 9.43 -1.74 -1.54
CA VAL A 50 8.31 -2.66 -1.35
C VAL A 50 8.62 -3.94 -2.10
N CYS A 51 8.72 -5.05 -1.38
CA CYS A 51 9.09 -6.34 -1.93
C CYS A 51 7.85 -7.24 -2.04
N LEU A 52 7.69 -7.87 -3.20
CA LEU A 52 6.67 -8.89 -3.45
C LEU A 52 7.34 -10.27 -3.40
N LEU A 53 7.01 -11.06 -2.39
CA LEU A 53 7.58 -12.38 -2.19
C LEU A 53 6.64 -13.47 -2.69
N ASN A 54 7.12 -14.28 -3.63
CA ASN A 54 6.37 -15.42 -4.16
C ASN A 54 6.30 -16.55 -3.14
N THR A 55 5.09 -17.01 -2.82
CA THR A 55 4.84 -18.15 -1.90
C THR A 55 4.68 -19.48 -2.63
N GLY A 56 4.97 -19.53 -3.93
CA GLY A 56 4.76 -20.69 -4.81
C GLY A 56 3.37 -20.75 -5.45
N SER A 57 2.53 -19.74 -5.24
CA SER A 57 1.12 -19.75 -5.67
C SER A 57 0.83 -18.89 -6.92
N GLY A 58 1.84 -18.61 -7.74
CA GLY A 58 1.70 -17.79 -8.95
C GLY A 58 2.77 -16.70 -9.02
N THR A 59 2.72 -15.83 -10.03
CA THR A 59 3.66 -14.70 -10.14
C THR A 59 3.09 -13.50 -9.37
N PRO A 60 3.82 -12.93 -8.39
CA PRO A 60 3.37 -11.74 -7.69
C PRO A 60 3.26 -10.53 -8.62
N PHE A 61 2.26 -9.67 -8.40
CA PHE A 61 2.11 -8.44 -9.17
C PHE A 61 1.53 -7.30 -8.31
N MET A 62 1.74 -6.07 -8.78
CA MET A 62 1.21 -4.84 -8.18
C MET A 62 0.63 -3.97 -9.29
N SER A 63 -0.66 -3.66 -9.21
CA SER A 63 -1.35 -2.83 -10.21
C SER A 63 -1.14 -1.32 -9.98
N GLY A 64 -0.78 -0.91 -8.77
CA GLY A 64 -0.50 0.47 -8.40
C GLY A 64 0.18 0.55 -7.04
N LEU A 65 0.88 1.66 -6.80
CA LEU A 65 1.50 1.99 -5.52
C LEU A 65 1.43 3.50 -5.33
N ASP A 66 0.68 3.93 -4.32
CA ASP A 66 0.59 5.33 -3.94
C ASP A 66 1.35 5.56 -2.64
N GLN A 67 2.12 6.64 -2.59
CA GLN A 67 2.76 7.12 -1.36
C GLN A 67 2.18 8.49 -1.01
N ARG A 68 1.75 8.64 0.24
CA ARG A 68 1.19 9.90 0.75
C ARG A 68 1.95 10.34 2.01
N PRO A 69 2.63 11.49 1.98
CA PRO A 69 3.21 12.08 3.18
C PRO A 69 2.12 12.39 4.21
N LEU A 70 2.37 12.06 5.47
CA LEU A 70 1.45 12.31 6.59
C LEU A 70 2.17 13.08 7.70
N LYS A 71 1.41 13.85 8.47
CA LYS A 71 1.92 14.49 9.69
C LYS A 71 2.03 13.47 10.81
N ASN A 72 3.20 13.35 11.41
CA ASN A 72 3.45 12.46 12.57
C ASN A 72 2.42 12.60 13.70
N SER A 73 1.91 13.81 13.93
CA SER A 73 0.88 14.11 14.94
C SER A 73 -0.44 13.35 14.74
N LEU A 74 -0.72 12.88 13.51
CA LEU A 74 -1.92 12.07 13.22
C LEU A 74 -1.78 10.62 13.69
N TYR A 75 -0.55 10.11 13.73
CA TYR A 75 -0.24 8.73 14.11
C TYR A 75 0.99 8.69 15.04
N PRO A 76 0.90 9.25 16.26
CA PRO A 76 2.04 9.38 17.17
C PRO A 76 2.63 8.04 17.63
N GLN A 77 1.90 6.94 17.45
CA GLN A 77 2.36 5.58 17.73
C GLN A 77 3.31 5.01 16.67
N VAL A 78 3.39 5.62 15.48
CA VAL A 78 4.26 5.16 14.39
C VAL A 78 5.68 5.64 14.64
N ASN A 79 6.64 4.72 14.57
CA ASN A 79 8.07 5.00 14.71
C ASN A 79 8.90 4.06 13.81
N ALA A 80 10.23 4.20 13.83
CA ALA A 80 11.13 3.41 12.97
C ALA A 80 11.02 1.88 13.14
N MET A 81 10.55 1.41 14.30
CA MET A 81 10.38 -0.03 14.59
C MET A 81 8.93 -0.49 14.51
N GLN A 82 7.98 0.44 14.46
CA GLN A 82 6.55 0.14 14.56
C GLN A 82 5.76 0.91 13.51
N GLY A 83 5.26 0.19 12.51
CA GLY A 83 4.26 0.69 11.56
C GLY A 83 2.83 0.32 11.98
N LEU A 84 1.87 0.84 11.22
CA LEU A 84 0.46 0.45 11.30
C LEU A 84 0.02 -0.16 9.98
N VAL A 85 -0.94 -1.07 10.05
CA VAL A 85 -1.65 -1.60 8.89
C VAL A 85 -3.12 -1.23 8.97
N LEU A 86 -3.74 -0.97 7.83
CA LEU A 86 -5.16 -0.65 7.78
C LEU A 86 -5.99 -1.92 8.03
N LEU A 87 -6.79 -1.92 9.10
CA LEU A 87 -7.83 -2.93 9.33
C LEU A 87 -9.19 -2.52 8.75
N GLY A 88 -9.50 -1.22 8.78
CA GLY A 88 -10.72 -0.67 8.24
C GLY A 88 -10.76 0.85 8.40
N ARG A 89 -11.41 1.54 7.47
CA ARG A 89 -11.66 2.98 7.52
C ARG A 89 -13.16 3.20 7.39
N MET A 90 -13.76 3.78 8.42
CA MET A 90 -15.19 4.02 8.50
C MET A 90 -15.45 5.52 8.69
N ASN A 91 -16.44 6.04 7.97
CA ASN A 91 -16.97 7.38 8.20
C ASN A 91 -18.27 7.26 8.98
N PHE A 92 -18.31 7.80 10.20
CA PHE A 92 -19.50 7.83 11.05
C PHE A 92 -20.27 9.16 10.96
N GLY A 93 -19.86 10.07 10.09
CA GLY A 93 -20.58 11.31 9.81
C GLY A 93 -21.88 11.07 9.02
N PRO A 94 -22.80 12.05 8.99
CA PRO A 94 -24.02 11.98 8.20
C PRO A 94 -23.71 11.75 6.71
N SER A 95 -24.51 10.92 6.03
CA SER A 95 -24.33 10.58 4.61
C SER A 95 -24.55 11.77 3.65
N ASP A 96 -25.07 12.88 4.14
CA ASP A 96 -25.37 14.07 3.35
C ASP A 96 -24.14 15.00 3.21
N TYR A 97 -23.04 14.51 2.62
CA TYR A 97 -21.93 15.37 2.18
C TYR A 97 -21.26 14.86 0.90
N THR A 98 -21.02 15.80 -0.02
CA THR A 98 -20.27 15.67 -1.27
C THR A 98 -18.93 14.96 -1.07
N VAL A 99 -18.67 13.91 -1.84
CA VAL A 99 -17.34 13.32 -1.97
C VAL A 99 -16.41 14.39 -2.56
N VAL A 100 -15.58 15.01 -1.72
CA VAL A 100 -14.46 15.83 -2.20
C VAL A 100 -13.34 14.88 -2.60
N SER A 101 -13.44 14.34 -3.81
CA SER A 101 -12.31 13.68 -4.47
C SER A 101 -11.44 14.77 -5.08
N THR A 102 -10.30 15.09 -4.46
CA THR A 102 -9.22 15.75 -5.19
C THR A 102 -8.67 14.73 -6.18
N SER A 103 -9.00 14.90 -7.46
CA SER A 103 -8.46 14.07 -8.53
C SER A 103 -6.95 14.27 -8.60
N ASP A 104 -6.17 13.23 -8.29
CA ASP A 104 -4.75 13.19 -8.66
C ASP A 104 -4.59 12.17 -9.78
N GLN A 105 -4.10 12.65 -10.91
CA GLN A 105 -3.84 11.86 -12.10
C GLN A 105 -2.37 11.43 -12.04
N THR A 106 -2.10 10.13 -11.97
CA THR A 106 -0.94 9.53 -12.65
C THR A 106 -1.00 8.02 -12.55
N GLY A 107 -1.18 7.35 -13.68
CA GLY A 107 -0.80 5.95 -13.82
C GLY A 107 0.67 5.86 -14.20
N GLN A 108 1.42 4.95 -13.58
CA GLN A 108 2.47 4.13 -14.21
C GLN A 108 3.12 3.18 -13.19
N SER A 109 3.61 2.06 -13.73
CA SER A 109 4.09 0.83 -13.09
C SER A 109 5.53 0.91 -12.55
N SER A 110 5.78 0.13 -11.48
CA SER A 110 7.02 -0.05 -10.70
C SER A 110 7.55 1.21 -10.01
N ALA A 111 7.62 1.19 -8.67
CA ALA A 111 7.98 2.37 -7.87
C ALA A 111 9.01 2.04 -6.79
N SER A 112 10.20 2.62 -6.94
CA SER A 112 11.03 3.03 -5.82
C SER A 112 10.39 4.28 -5.20
N LEU A 113 9.96 4.20 -3.94
CA LEU A 113 9.37 5.32 -3.24
C LEU A 113 10.48 6.25 -2.77
N GLN A 114 10.58 7.46 -3.34
CA GLN A 114 11.50 8.50 -2.87
C GLN A 114 10.84 9.23 -1.69
N SER A 115 11.54 9.29 -0.57
CA SER A 115 11.16 10.09 0.58
C SER A 115 11.80 11.47 0.44
N SER A 116 11.06 12.54 0.72
CA SER A 116 11.69 13.84 0.90
C SER A 116 12.45 13.79 2.22
N GLY A 117 13.78 13.76 2.18
CA GLY A 117 14.64 13.67 3.35
C GLY A 117 14.21 14.62 4.47
N GLY A 118 13.87 14.04 5.61
CA GLY A 118 13.41 14.74 6.81
C GLY A 118 13.06 13.70 7.88
N SER A 119 13.68 13.81 9.05
CA SER A 119 13.71 12.78 10.11
C SER A 119 12.36 12.40 10.72
N ASP A 120 11.25 12.97 10.27
CA ASP A 120 9.92 12.86 10.88
C ASP A 120 8.79 12.57 9.87
N ASN A 121 9.11 12.07 8.67
CA ASN A 121 8.11 11.83 7.64
C ASN A 121 7.52 10.41 7.75
N ILE A 122 6.31 10.31 8.29
CA ILE A 122 5.49 9.10 8.14
C ILE A 122 4.80 9.12 6.77
N TYR A 123 4.70 7.95 6.15
CA TYR A 123 4.07 7.79 4.85
C TYR A 123 2.98 6.74 4.92
N SER A 124 1.84 7.04 4.32
CA SER A 124 0.85 6.04 3.95
C SER A 124 1.25 5.45 2.60
N ILE A 125 1.51 4.14 2.58
CA ILE A 125 1.79 3.35 1.39
C ILE A 125 0.53 2.54 1.07
N ILE A 126 -0.06 2.76 -0.10
CA ILE A 126 -1.30 2.12 -0.54
C ILE A 126 -1.04 1.32 -1.81
N ARG A 127 -1.54 0.09 -1.85
CA ARG A 127 -1.49 -0.81 -3.01
C ARG A 127 -2.90 -1.30 -3.34
#